data_AF-A0A2G8R9N2-F1
#
_entry.id   AF-A0A2G8R9N2-F1
#
_cell.length_a   1.000
_cell.length_b   1.000
_cell.length_c   1.000
_cell.angle_alpha   90.00
_cell.angle_beta   90.00
_cell.angle_gamma   90.00
#
_symmetry.space_group_name_H-M   'P 1'
#
loop_
_entity.id
_entity.type
_entity.pdbx_description
1 polymer ?
#
loop_
_entity_poly.entity_id
_entity_poly.type
_entity_poly.pdbx_seq_one_letter_code
_entity_poly.pdbx_strand_id
1 'polypeptide(L)'
;MKPHPRAEEQDDLLRPRLTDMIDLRHELAKLEKLIDWEFFETEWAGFFPSTTGRLATLPRLVAGLLYLQHAYRLSDEAVVARWVENPYSQHFTGEEFFQHRAPIDPSSLTRWRKRIGEEGAE
;
A
#
# COMPACT_ATOMS: atom_id res chain seq x y z
N MET A 1 -22.87 -18.49 34.24
CA MET A 1 -21.76 -18.98 33.38
C MET A 1 -20.86 -17.79 33.06
N LYS A 2 -19.56 -17.87 33.37
CA LYS A 2 -18.60 -16.82 32.98
C LYS A 2 -18.26 -17.01 31.50
N PRO A 3 -18.28 -15.97 30.65
CA PRO A 3 -17.85 -16.11 29.27
C PRO A 3 -16.36 -16.42 29.25
N HIS A 4 -15.99 -17.53 28.60
CA HIS A 4 -14.59 -17.77 28.25
C HIS A 4 -14.14 -16.68 27.28
N PRO A 5 -12.96 -16.07 27.46
CA PRO A 5 -12.38 -15.26 26.40
C PRO A 5 -12.20 -16.16 25.18
N ARG A 6 -12.74 -15.73 24.05
CA ARG A 6 -12.55 -16.40 22.76
C ARG A 6 -11.04 -16.48 22.55
N ALA A 7 -10.50 -17.68 22.41
CA ALA A 7 -9.12 -17.85 21.98
C ALA A 7 -8.94 -17.00 20.71
N GLU A 8 -7.86 -16.23 20.61
CA GLU A 8 -7.46 -15.63 19.34
C GLU A 8 -7.25 -16.81 18.38
N GLU A 9 -8.29 -17.06 17.57
CA GLU A 9 -8.38 -18.19 16.67
C GLU A 9 -7.14 -18.17 15.77
N GLN A 10 -6.66 -19.36 15.39
CA GLN A 10 -5.54 -19.60 14.48
C GLN A 10 -5.78 -19.06 13.05
N ASP A 11 -6.50 -17.94 12.89
CA ASP A 11 -6.93 -17.35 11.62
C ASP A 11 -5.76 -16.85 10.78
N ASP A 12 -4.67 -16.39 11.42
CA ASP A 12 -3.51 -15.87 10.68
C ASP A 12 -2.75 -16.94 9.88
N LEU A 13 -2.87 -18.23 10.25
CA LEU A 13 -2.17 -19.33 9.57
C LEU A 13 -2.77 -19.67 8.18
N LEU A 14 -4.00 -19.21 7.90
CA LEU A 14 -4.74 -19.55 6.68
C LEU A 14 -5.17 -18.32 5.86
N ARG A 15 -4.63 -17.13 6.14
CA ARG A 15 -5.02 -15.93 5.38
C ARG A 15 -4.63 -16.10 3.90
N PRO A 16 -5.59 -16.04 2.96
CA PRO A 16 -5.29 -16.13 1.55
C PRO A 16 -4.42 -14.95 1.12
N ARG A 17 -3.43 -15.20 0.25
CA ARG A 17 -2.62 -14.13 -0.31
C ARG A 17 -3.49 -13.32 -1.28
N LEU A 18 -3.16 -12.04 -1.45
CA LEU A 18 -3.85 -11.19 -2.43
C LEU A 18 -3.79 -11.78 -3.84
N THR A 19 -2.68 -12.41 -4.20
CA THR A 19 -2.49 -13.11 -5.49
C THR A 19 -3.48 -14.25 -5.72
N ASP A 20 -4.01 -14.85 -4.64
CA ASP A 20 -5.00 -15.93 -4.72
C ASP A 20 -6.44 -15.38 -4.78
N MET A 21 -6.63 -14.10 -4.45
CA MET A 21 -7.93 -13.41 -4.39
C MET A 21 -8.25 -12.60 -5.64
N ILE A 22 -7.24 -12.18 -6.40
CA ILE A 22 -7.38 -11.25 -7.52
C ILE A 22 -7.09 -11.91 -8.88
N ASP A 23 -7.67 -11.39 -9.96
CA ASP A 23 -7.29 -11.79 -11.31
C ASP A 23 -5.97 -11.12 -11.71
N LEU A 24 -4.89 -11.89 -11.85
CA LEU A 24 -3.56 -11.39 -12.24
C LEU A 24 -3.51 -10.83 -13.68
N ARG A 25 -4.58 -10.98 -14.47
CA ARG A 25 -4.73 -10.32 -15.78
C ARG A 25 -5.27 -8.90 -15.68
N HIS A 26 -5.68 -8.46 -14.50
CA HIS A 26 -6.12 -7.09 -14.26
C HIS A 26 -4.97 -6.09 -14.48
N GLU A 27 -5.28 -4.91 -15.00
CA GLU A 27 -4.28 -3.92 -15.41
C GLU A 27 -3.35 -3.48 -14.27
N LEU A 28 -3.87 -3.29 -13.06
CA LEU A 28 -3.02 -2.98 -11.90
C LEU A 28 -2.07 -4.13 -11.52
N ALA A 29 -2.48 -5.39 -11.67
CA ALA A 29 -1.63 -6.54 -11.36
C ALA A 29 -0.54 -6.76 -12.43
N LYS A 30 -0.82 -6.38 -13.69
CA LYS A 30 0.21 -6.34 -14.73
C LYS A 30 1.17 -5.18 -14.51
N LEU A 31 0.65 -3.99 -14.22
CA LEU A 31 1.43 -2.77 -14.03
C LEU A 31 2.40 -2.94 -12.85
N GLU A 32 1.96 -3.59 -11.77
CA GLU A 32 2.81 -3.95 -10.65
C GLU A 32 4.11 -4.64 -11.07
N LYS A 33 4.07 -5.54 -12.06
CA LYS A 33 5.25 -6.27 -12.55
C LYS A 33 6.12 -5.48 -13.51
N LEU A 34 5.59 -4.39 -14.07
CA LEU A 34 6.27 -3.55 -15.05
C LEU A 34 7.00 -2.38 -14.39
N ILE A 35 6.59 -1.97 -13.19
CA ILE A 35 7.24 -0.90 -12.45
C ILE A 35 8.51 -1.44 -11.80
N ASP A 36 9.63 -0.74 -12.02
CA ASP A 36 10.85 -0.94 -11.26
C ASP A 36 10.67 -0.34 -9.86
N TRP A 37 10.16 -1.16 -8.93
CA TRP A 37 9.96 -0.74 -7.55
C TRP A 37 11.28 -0.54 -6.78
N GLU A 38 12.37 -1.19 -7.20
CA GLU A 38 13.69 -1.07 -6.56
C GLU A 38 14.25 0.35 -6.75
N PHE A 39 13.98 0.97 -7.90
CA PHE A 39 14.25 2.39 -8.13
C PHE A 39 13.60 3.28 -7.06
N PHE A 40 12.30 3.10 -6.79
CA PHE A 40 11.60 3.90 -5.76
C PHE A 40 12.12 3.61 -4.36
N GLU A 41 12.38 2.35 -4.03
CA GLU A 41 12.95 1.99 -2.72
C GLU A 41 14.33 2.62 -2.51
N THR A 42 15.14 2.72 -3.57
CA THR A 42 16.49 3.31 -3.50
C THR A 42 16.44 4.84 -3.46
N GLU A 43 15.80 5.46 -4.44
CA GLU A 43 15.78 6.92 -4.59
C GLU A 43 15.02 7.60 -3.46
N TRP A 44 13.98 6.94 -2.93
CA TRP A 44 13.17 7.53 -1.86
C TRP A 44 13.59 7.04 -0.47
N ALA A 45 14.59 6.16 -0.35
CA ALA A 45 15.10 5.67 0.93
C ALA A 45 15.38 6.80 1.92
N GLY A 46 15.98 7.90 1.45
CA GLY A 46 16.32 9.07 2.26
C GLY A 46 15.11 9.78 2.88
N PHE A 47 13.92 9.63 2.30
CA PHE A 47 12.70 10.26 2.78
C PHE A 47 11.99 9.46 3.88
N PHE A 48 12.37 8.20 4.08
CA PHE A 48 11.79 7.28 5.06
C PHE A 48 12.86 6.86 6.09
N PRO A 49 13.03 7.60 7.21
CA PRO A 49 14.00 7.22 8.24
C PRO A 49 13.72 5.80 8.77
N SER A 50 14.75 4.96 8.82
CA SER A 50 14.61 3.51 8.99
C SER A 50 13.78 3.15 10.21
N THR A 51 12.66 2.46 10.00
CA THR A 51 11.90 1.81 11.06
C THR A 51 12.16 0.32 10.96
N THR A 52 12.99 -0.17 11.87
CA THR A 52 13.39 -1.56 12.11
C THR A 52 12.46 -2.66 11.54
N GLY A 53 12.91 -3.33 10.47
CA GLY A 53 12.74 -4.79 10.29
C GLY A 53 11.36 -5.38 9.91
N ARG A 54 10.70 -4.89 8.83
CA ARG A 54 9.72 -5.54 7.91
C ARG A 54 8.84 -4.45 7.29
N LEU A 55 8.36 -4.45 6.05
CA LEU A 55 8.55 -5.20 4.79
C LEU A 55 8.94 -4.14 3.73
N ALA A 56 9.03 -4.46 2.45
CA ALA A 56 9.36 -3.54 1.35
C ALA A 56 8.33 -2.39 1.09
N THR A 57 7.73 -1.77 2.12
CA THR A 57 6.30 -1.39 2.13
C THR A 57 5.98 0.06 2.52
N LEU A 58 6.84 1.05 2.25
CA LEU A 58 6.49 2.47 2.42
C LEU A 58 6.75 3.31 1.17
N PRO A 59 7.93 3.29 0.54
CA PRO A 59 8.15 3.97 -0.74
C PRO A 59 7.21 3.46 -1.83
N ARG A 60 7.14 2.12 -2.01
CA ARG A 60 6.17 1.50 -2.92
C ARG A 60 4.71 1.84 -2.59
N LEU A 61 4.33 1.85 -1.31
CA LEU A 61 2.98 2.22 -0.89
C LEU A 61 2.65 3.67 -1.28
N VAL A 62 3.53 4.62 -0.96
CA VAL A 62 3.33 6.04 -1.27
C VAL A 62 3.32 6.26 -2.78
N ALA A 63 4.28 5.71 -3.52
CA ALA A 63 4.33 5.81 -4.98
C ALA A 63 3.05 5.24 -5.62
N GLY A 64 2.61 4.07 -5.17
CA GLY A 64 1.39 3.44 -5.67
C GLY A 64 0.13 4.24 -5.34
N LEU A 65 -0.01 4.79 -4.12
CA LEU A 65 -1.14 5.65 -3.76
C LEU A 65 -1.15 6.94 -4.59
N LEU A 66 -0.01 7.58 -4.82
CA LEU A 66 0.09 8.77 -5.66
C LEU A 66 -0.26 8.45 -7.13
N TYR A 67 0.17 7.30 -7.64
CA TYR A 67 -0.22 6.83 -8.96
C TYR A 67 -1.73 6.62 -9.06
N LEU A 68 -2.33 5.87 -8.13
CA LEU A 68 -3.78 5.60 -8.12
C LEU A 68 -4.59 6.89 -7.98
N GLN A 69 -4.11 7.82 -7.14
CA GLN A 69 -4.72 9.13 -6.99
C GLN A 69 -4.77 9.87 -8.32
N HIS A 70 -3.65 9.94 -9.04
CA HIS A 70 -3.57 10.62 -10.32
C HIS A 70 -4.37 9.92 -11.41
N ALA A 71 -4.20 8.60 -11.57
CA ALA A 71 -4.84 7.78 -12.60
C ALA A 71 -6.37 7.82 -12.51
N TYR A 72 -6.92 7.83 -11.30
CA TYR A 72 -8.37 7.83 -11.06
C TYR A 72 -8.92 9.19 -10.61
N ARG A 73 -8.10 10.26 -10.61
CA ARG A 73 -8.47 11.63 -10.20
C ARG A 73 -9.15 11.68 -8.82
N LEU A 74 -8.57 11.01 -7.84
CA LEU A 74 -9.12 10.89 -6.49
C LEU A 74 -8.58 12.01 -5.57
N SER A 75 -9.31 12.32 -4.50
CA SER A 75 -8.76 13.09 -3.37
C SER A 75 -7.82 12.23 -2.52
N ASP A 76 -7.12 12.85 -1.57
CA ASP A 76 -6.28 12.13 -0.58
C ASP A 76 -7.13 11.12 0.22
N GLU A 77 -8.34 11.49 0.64
CA GLU A 77 -9.25 10.62 1.39
C GLU A 77 -9.82 9.51 0.52
N ALA A 78 -10.22 9.85 -0.71
CA ALA A 78 -10.85 8.90 -1.62
C ALA A 78 -9.86 7.80 -2.07
N VAL A 79 -8.58 8.12 -2.27
CA VAL A 79 -7.59 7.09 -2.62
C VAL A 79 -7.32 6.14 -1.46
N VAL A 80 -7.26 6.65 -0.22
CA VAL A 80 -7.07 5.82 0.98
C VAL A 80 -8.30 4.95 1.24
N ALA A 81 -9.51 5.50 1.14
CA ALA A 81 -10.75 4.73 1.29
C ALA A 81 -10.84 3.62 0.22
N ARG A 82 -10.58 3.95 -1.05
CA ARG A 82 -10.54 2.97 -2.14
C ARG A 82 -9.49 1.89 -1.92
N TRP A 83 -8.35 2.25 -1.34
CA TRP A 83 -7.30 1.27 -1.04
C TRP A 83 -7.76 0.24 -0.01
N VAL A 84 -8.47 0.65 1.04
CA VAL A 84 -9.00 -0.25 2.08
C VAL A 84 -10.01 -1.24 1.50
N GLU A 85 -10.81 -0.81 0.52
CA GLU A 85 -11.87 -1.63 -0.06
C GLU A 85 -11.40 -2.53 -1.22
N ASN A 86 -10.24 -2.25 -1.82
CA ASN A 86 -9.86 -2.84 -3.11
C ASN A 86 -8.58 -3.69 -3.05
N PRO A 87 -8.68 -5.03 -3.20
CA PRO A 87 -7.52 -5.92 -3.13
C PRO A 87 -6.50 -5.69 -4.26
N TYR A 88 -6.92 -5.19 -5.43
CA TYR A 88 -6.00 -4.83 -6.51
C TYR A 88 -5.15 -3.63 -6.15
N SER A 89 -5.73 -2.63 -5.47
CA SER A 89 -4.99 -1.47 -4.98
C SER A 89 -3.93 -1.87 -3.96
N GLN A 90 -4.29 -2.76 -3.02
CA GLN A 90 -3.38 -3.26 -1.99
C GLN A 90 -2.23 -4.08 -2.58
N HIS A 91 -2.55 -4.99 -3.52
CA HIS A 91 -1.54 -5.78 -4.22
C HIS A 91 -0.59 -4.89 -5.02
N PHE A 92 -1.13 -3.92 -5.75
CA PHE A 92 -0.34 -2.96 -6.51
C PHE A 92 0.66 -2.21 -5.60
N THR A 93 0.22 -1.79 -4.43
CA THR A 93 1.06 -1.11 -3.43
C THR A 93 1.97 -2.03 -2.60
N GLY A 94 1.99 -3.34 -2.88
CA GLY A 94 2.95 -4.27 -2.27
C GLY A 94 2.46 -5.03 -1.03
N GLU A 95 1.17 -4.97 -0.71
CA GLU A 95 0.61 -5.84 0.31
C GLU A 95 0.59 -7.30 -0.17
N GLU A 96 0.89 -8.22 0.75
CA GLU A 96 0.83 -9.66 0.51
C GLU A 96 -0.54 -10.24 0.87
N PHE A 97 -1.18 -9.68 1.89
CA PHE A 97 -2.47 -10.10 2.43
C PHE A 97 -3.43 -8.92 2.49
N PHE A 98 -4.73 -9.20 2.41
CA PHE A 98 -5.73 -8.15 2.46
C PHE A 98 -5.73 -7.45 3.83
N GLN A 99 -5.67 -6.12 3.81
CA GLN A 99 -5.68 -5.24 4.97
C GLN A 99 -7.03 -4.52 5.07
N HIS A 100 -7.63 -4.54 6.25
CA HIS A 100 -8.90 -3.86 6.51
C HIS A 100 -8.75 -2.45 7.09
N ARG A 101 -7.52 -2.04 7.42
CA ARG A 101 -7.22 -0.73 8.02
C ARG A 101 -6.51 0.15 7.01
N ALA A 102 -6.76 1.45 7.09
CA ALA A 102 -6.06 2.42 6.27
C ALA A 102 -4.55 2.33 6.54
N PRO A 103 -3.71 2.36 5.49
CA PRO A 103 -2.28 2.15 5.64
C PRO A 103 -1.57 3.42 6.14
N ILE A 104 -2.18 4.60 5.88
CA ILE A 104 -1.73 5.92 6.31
C ILE A 104 -2.92 6.85 6.55
N ASP A 105 -2.68 7.94 7.28
CA ASP A 105 -3.60 9.07 7.31
C ASP A 105 -3.60 9.82 5.96
N PRO A 106 -4.77 10.14 5.36
CA PRO A 106 -4.86 10.84 4.07
C PRO A 106 -4.01 12.11 3.98
N SER A 107 -3.93 12.90 5.05
CA SER A 107 -3.15 14.16 5.05
C SER A 107 -1.65 13.94 4.84
N SER A 108 -1.17 12.71 5.03
CA SER A 108 0.21 12.33 4.75
C SER A 108 0.54 12.42 3.25
N LEU A 109 -0.42 12.18 2.36
CA LEU A 109 -0.21 12.26 0.90
C LEU A 109 0.12 13.67 0.44
N THR A 110 -0.51 14.70 1.02
CA THR A 110 -0.16 16.09 0.75
C THR A 110 1.30 16.40 1.14
N ARG A 111 1.79 15.86 2.26
CA ARG A 111 3.19 16.04 2.68
C ARG A 111 4.15 15.34 1.74
N TRP A 112 3.81 14.13 1.29
CA TRP A 112 4.62 13.38 0.34
C TRP A 112 4.72 14.06 -1.02
N ARG A 113 3.60 14.56 -1.56
CA ARG A 113 3.61 15.32 -2.83
C ARG A 113 4.52 16.54 -2.76
N LYS A 114 4.53 17.26 -1.63
CA LYS A 114 5.43 18.40 -1.44
C LYS A 114 6.89 17.97 -1.40
N ARG A 115 7.24 16.98 -0.59
CA ARG A 115 8.61 16.49 -0.45
C ARG A 115 9.18 15.96 -1.77
N ILE A 116 8.42 15.11 -2.47
CA ILE A 116 8.83 14.58 -3.78
C ILE A 116 8.91 15.69 -4.84
N GLY A 117 8.00 16.67 -4.81
CA GLY A 117 8.01 17.80 -5.75
C GLY A 117 9.10 18.85 -5.47
N GLU A 118 9.57 18.95 -4.23
CA GLU A 118 10.67 19.82 -3.81
C GLU A 118 12.04 19.22 -4.16
N GLU A 119 12.19 17.88 -4.11
CA GLU A 119 13.46 17.19 -4.39
C GLU A 119 13.53 16.53 -5.79
N GLY A 120 12.40 16.33 -6.48
CA GLY A 120 12.33 15.75 -7.82
C GLY A 120 12.37 16.76 -8.97
N ALA A 121 12.61 18.04 -8.68
CA ALA A 121 12.64 19.14 -9.65
C ALA A 121 14.03 19.80 -9.79
N GLU A 122 15.10 19.09 -9.43
CA GLU A 122 16.49 19.48 -9.72
C GLU A 122 17.04 18.75 -10.96
#